data_AF-A0A933LAG3-F1
#
_entry.id   AF-A0A933LAG3-F1
#
_cell.length_a   1.000
_cell.length_b   1.000
_cell.length_c   1.000
_cell.angle_alpha   90.00
_cell.angle_beta   90.00
_cell.angle_gamma   90.00
#
_symmetry.space_group_name_H-M   'P 1'
#
loop_
_entity.id
_entity.type
_entity.pdbx_description
1 polymer ?
#
loop_
_entity_poly.entity_id
_entity_poly.type
_entity_poly.pdbx_seq_one_letter_code
_entity_poly.pdbx_strand_id
1 'polypeptide(L)'
;MKILLLNPHIDASHEIAQVFLKKGIALILSNDPEEAWQMLMLHGSNTDLIILHKEFLLLENKIKKDVSLEFIERIQKSTIFADIPIILTSEKWGDPEFVQHQQSPHGVNAYLKYPCKAEELLKIIEQVLHPDLGISPLEPPPLLKTMNDGKPDVEYVKNLVDKGQDTSFKPAADSGTVLEDAAPLFTRSEKLSEGSKMIHLEAPDVASQEFSALLESPQEEETASAVQRQPILTPEPSPLETFQAQPVQESQEPLSLENAEKLPLEFPKSEEPSNEAPQAPPPAESKEEDFVHELPYLYDSEKRTKLTIPSHISFQAPLGDAVVPGGAAQSPDVETLKKYLLLREQDVIALSTQLKSIKDQLASLDEMLKLEKAKNVELEHVVGEQKKKIEDFEKIKTTEKEILVNEVDDLKFQLKTKSDKIRLLESRVREAVDETERLKDRVRTDIRKIRVREKELENRLEIIKKDSEALLGTRENKIVELKRKLDVFEFNMDLMRDQYTKEKENLAKYKDRFSKASQAVRVAGRILEGTAGFSEVSDELASVEVADQEDKEAEKKAM
;
A
#
# COMPACT_ATOMS: atom_id res chain seq x y z
N MET A 1 2.61 -22.46 0.25
CA MET A 1 1.64 -21.95 1.22
C MET A 1 1.80 -20.45 1.35
N LYS A 2 0.72 -19.67 1.22
CA LYS A 2 0.74 -18.22 1.46
C LYS A 2 -0.12 -17.88 2.66
N ILE A 3 0.45 -17.14 3.60
CA ILE A 3 -0.24 -16.70 4.81
C ILE A 3 -0.31 -15.17 4.79
N LEU A 4 -1.51 -14.62 4.96
CA LEU A 4 -1.72 -13.20 5.20
C LEU A 4 -1.67 -12.95 6.71
N LEU A 5 -0.70 -12.15 7.16
CA LEU A 5 -0.50 -11.80 8.57
C LEU A 5 -0.81 -10.32 8.78
N LEU A 6 -1.92 -10.03 9.46
CA LEU A 6 -2.31 -8.70 9.91
C LEU A 6 -1.99 -8.59 11.40
N ASN A 7 -0.74 -8.29 11.73
CA ASN A 7 -0.32 -8.08 13.11
C ASN A 7 0.68 -6.92 13.19
N PRO A 8 0.35 -5.79 13.85
CA PRO A 8 1.23 -4.61 13.93
C PRO A 8 2.50 -4.87 14.76
N HIS A 9 2.56 -5.96 15.52
CA HIS A 9 3.72 -6.33 16.33
C HIS A 9 4.69 -7.27 15.62
N ILE A 10 4.32 -7.82 14.46
CA ILE A 10 5.16 -8.78 13.73
C ILE A 10 5.72 -8.11 12.49
N ASP A 11 6.92 -7.55 12.64
CA ASP A 11 7.72 -7.04 11.52
C ASP A 11 8.44 -8.17 10.78
N ALA A 12 8.96 -7.86 9.59
CA ALA A 12 9.79 -8.78 8.80
C ALA A 12 11.04 -9.29 9.54
N SER A 13 11.51 -8.54 10.54
CA SER A 13 12.64 -8.91 11.39
C SER A 13 12.27 -9.88 12.52
N HIS A 14 10.98 -10.06 12.82
CA HIS A 14 10.51 -10.85 13.96
C HIS A 14 10.84 -12.33 13.80
N GLU A 15 11.15 -13.02 14.90
CA GLU A 15 11.57 -14.44 14.89
C GLU A 15 10.55 -15.34 14.19
N ILE A 16 9.26 -15.09 14.43
CA ILE A 16 8.14 -15.79 13.78
C ILE A 16 8.22 -15.70 12.25
N ALA A 17 8.47 -14.50 11.70
CA ALA A 17 8.56 -14.29 10.26
C ALA A 17 9.76 -15.05 9.66
N GLN A 18 10.90 -15.03 10.35
CA GLN A 18 12.09 -15.76 9.93
C GLN A 18 11.89 -17.27 9.94
N VAL A 19 11.19 -17.82 10.95
CA VAL A 19 10.88 -19.25 11.05
C VAL A 19 9.98 -19.69 9.90
N PHE A 20 8.96 -18.90 9.55
CA PHE A 20 8.08 -19.18 8.41
C PHE A 20 8.82 -19.11 7.07
N LEU A 21 9.69 -18.12 6.87
CA LEU A 21 10.52 -18.02 5.67
C LEU A 21 11.46 -19.23 5.53
N LYS A 22 12.07 -19.68 6.64
CA LYS A 22 12.91 -20.90 6.67
C LYS A 22 12.13 -22.16 6.31
N LYS A 23 10.84 -22.20 6.61
CA LYS A 23 9.93 -23.30 6.26
C LYS A 23 9.39 -23.21 4.81
N GLY A 24 9.77 -22.18 4.04
CA GLY A 24 9.30 -21.99 2.66
C GLY A 24 7.87 -21.47 2.58
N ILE A 25 7.36 -20.84 3.64
CA ILE A 25 6.03 -20.25 3.69
C ILE A 25 6.12 -18.80 3.25
N ALA A 26 5.34 -18.42 2.23
CA ALA A 26 5.27 -17.04 1.77
C ALA A 26 4.39 -16.23 2.72
N LEU A 27 4.94 -15.19 3.33
CA LEU A 27 4.22 -14.29 4.23
C LEU A 27 3.85 -13.00 3.49
N ILE A 28 2.59 -12.60 3.62
CA ILE A 28 2.12 -11.27 3.24
C ILE A 28 1.89 -10.53 4.54
N LEU A 29 2.80 -9.61 4.87
CA LEU A 29 2.72 -8.76 6.06
C LEU A 29 1.95 -7.49 5.70
N SER A 30 0.96 -7.10 6.49
CA SER A 30 0.32 -5.80 6.35
C SER A 30 0.06 -5.18 7.71
N ASN A 31 0.27 -3.86 7.76
CA ASN A 31 0.09 -3.03 8.95
C ASN A 31 -1.16 -2.15 8.86
N ASP A 32 -2.02 -2.38 7.87
CA ASP A 32 -3.30 -1.69 7.73
C ASP A 32 -4.39 -2.69 7.28
N PRO A 33 -5.56 -2.78 7.94
CA PRO A 33 -6.67 -3.61 7.50
C PRO A 33 -7.13 -3.29 6.06
N GLU A 34 -7.04 -2.04 5.61
CA GLU A 34 -7.42 -1.68 4.24
C GLU A 34 -6.42 -2.22 3.20
N GLU A 35 -5.12 -2.12 3.50
CA GLU A 35 -4.06 -2.71 2.68
C GLU A 35 -4.17 -4.25 2.68
N ALA A 36 -4.39 -4.87 3.84
CA ALA A 36 -4.61 -6.32 3.93
C ALA A 36 -5.82 -6.77 3.10
N TRP A 37 -6.91 -5.97 3.07
CA TRP A 37 -8.05 -6.24 2.20
C TRP A 37 -7.66 -6.17 0.72
N GLN A 38 -6.90 -5.15 0.31
CA GLN A 38 -6.43 -5.02 -1.07
C GLN A 38 -5.51 -6.19 -1.46
N MET A 39 -4.61 -6.60 -0.57
CA MET A 39 -3.73 -7.74 -0.77
C MET A 39 -4.52 -9.05 -0.86
N LEU A 40 -5.57 -9.21 -0.06
CA LEU A 40 -6.49 -10.34 -0.16
C LEU A 40 -7.24 -10.33 -1.50
N MET A 41 -7.65 -9.16 -2.01
CA MET A 41 -8.29 -9.07 -3.33
C MET A 41 -7.32 -9.42 -4.48
N LEU A 42 -6.05 -9.06 -4.36
CA LEU A 42 -5.02 -9.35 -5.37
C LEU A 42 -4.53 -10.79 -5.33
N HIS A 43 -4.39 -11.36 -4.13
CA HIS A 43 -3.76 -12.67 -3.92
C HIS A 43 -4.71 -13.77 -3.47
N GLY A 44 -5.98 -13.46 -3.21
CA GLY A 44 -6.88 -14.31 -2.43
C GLY A 44 -7.20 -15.68 -3.01
N SER A 45 -7.00 -15.89 -4.32
CA SER A 45 -7.05 -17.24 -4.91
C SER A 45 -5.90 -18.15 -4.47
N ASN A 46 -4.84 -17.60 -3.88
CA ASN A 46 -3.64 -18.30 -3.45
C ASN A 46 -3.35 -18.14 -1.95
N THR A 47 -4.24 -17.48 -1.19
CA THR A 47 -4.05 -17.29 0.26
C THR A 47 -4.66 -18.48 0.98
N ASP A 48 -3.82 -19.26 1.65
CA ASP A 48 -4.23 -20.52 2.28
C ASP A 48 -4.71 -20.31 3.73
N LEU A 49 -4.23 -19.25 4.40
CA LEU A 49 -4.51 -18.96 5.81
C LEU A 49 -4.42 -17.46 6.09
N ILE A 50 -5.28 -16.96 6.97
CA ILE A 50 -5.22 -15.58 7.47
C ILE A 50 -4.97 -15.61 8.98
N ILE A 51 -3.98 -14.84 9.44
CA ILE A 51 -3.70 -14.63 10.87
C ILE A 51 -3.97 -13.16 11.19
N LEU A 52 -4.93 -12.90 12.07
CA LEU A 52 -5.35 -11.56 12.44
C LEU A 52 -4.98 -11.26 13.89
N HIS A 53 -4.50 -10.06 14.16
CA HIS A 53 -4.34 -9.55 15.52
C HIS A 53 -5.52 -8.66 15.90
N LYS A 54 -6.15 -8.94 17.05
CA LYS A 54 -7.33 -8.21 17.50
C LYS A 54 -6.97 -6.76 17.88
N GLU A 55 -5.91 -6.57 18.67
CA GLU A 55 -5.50 -5.24 19.12
C GLU A 55 -4.73 -4.52 18.03
N PHE A 56 -5.46 -3.99 17.04
CA PHE A 56 -4.87 -3.07 16.10
C PHE A 56 -4.56 -1.76 16.81
N LEU A 57 -3.29 -1.35 16.81
CA LEU A 57 -2.86 -0.05 17.33
C LEU A 57 -3.45 1.04 16.43
N LEU A 58 -4.64 1.52 16.76
CA LEU A 58 -5.14 2.78 16.21
C LEU A 58 -4.28 3.90 16.78
N LEU A 59 -3.26 4.29 16.02
CA LEU A 59 -2.64 5.60 16.20
C LEU A 59 -3.76 6.65 16.07
N GLU A 60 -3.92 7.42 17.15
CA GLU A 60 -4.69 8.67 17.24
C GLU A 60 -6.23 8.57 17.40
N ASN A 61 -6.64 8.51 18.68
CA ASN A 61 -7.83 9.15 19.29
C ASN A 61 -9.24 8.92 18.73
N LYS A 62 -9.43 8.12 17.68
CA LYS A 62 -10.75 7.63 17.29
C LYS A 62 -10.89 6.21 17.80
N ILE A 63 -11.67 6.06 18.87
CA ILE A 63 -12.20 4.76 19.34
C ILE A 63 -13.12 4.25 18.23
N LYS A 64 -12.54 3.75 17.14
CA LYS A 64 -13.27 2.96 16.17
C LYS A 64 -13.44 1.57 16.76
N LYS A 65 -14.68 1.10 16.62
CA LYS A 65 -15.13 -0.27 16.87
C LYS A 65 -14.09 -1.28 16.34
N ASP A 66 -13.95 -2.41 17.02
CA ASP A 66 -12.95 -3.47 16.77
C ASP A 66 -12.75 -3.77 15.26
N VAL A 67 -11.76 -3.12 14.65
CA VAL A 67 -11.55 -3.15 13.19
C VAL A 67 -11.26 -4.56 12.68
N SER A 68 -10.58 -5.37 13.49
CA SER A 68 -10.29 -6.77 13.17
C SER A 68 -11.56 -7.63 13.11
N LEU A 69 -12.59 -7.32 13.91
CA LEU A 69 -13.87 -8.03 13.84
C LEU A 69 -14.68 -7.62 12.61
N GLU A 70 -14.65 -6.33 12.25
CA GLU A 70 -15.26 -5.85 11.00
C GLU A 70 -14.58 -6.49 9.78
N PHE A 71 -13.27 -6.71 9.84
CA PHE A 71 -12.51 -7.41 8.81
C PHE A 71 -12.94 -8.88 8.67
N ILE A 72 -13.12 -9.61 9.79
CA ILE A 72 -13.63 -10.99 9.79
C ILE A 72 -15.04 -11.03 9.19
N GLU A 73 -15.92 -10.12 9.61
CA GLU A 73 -17.29 -10.02 9.09
C GLU A 73 -17.26 -9.78 7.57
N ARG A 74 -16.33 -8.95 7.09
CA ARG A 74 -16.16 -8.66 5.66
C ARG A 74 -15.67 -9.89 4.87
N ILE A 75 -14.75 -10.67 5.43
CA ILE A 75 -14.27 -11.93 4.83
C ILE A 75 -15.41 -12.95 4.75
N GLN A 76 -16.12 -13.17 5.85
CA GLN A 76 -17.21 -14.15 5.92
C GLN A 76 -18.40 -13.79 5.02
N LYS A 77 -18.67 -12.50 4.80
CA LYS A 77 -19.69 -12.05 3.83
C LYS A 77 -19.29 -12.31 2.38
N SER A 78 -18.00 -12.45 2.09
CA SER A 78 -17.51 -12.67 0.72
C SER A 78 -17.53 -14.16 0.38
N THR A 79 -18.20 -14.52 -0.70
CA THR A 79 -18.30 -15.92 -1.15
C THR A 79 -16.97 -16.51 -1.60
N ILE A 80 -16.00 -15.65 -1.94
CA ILE A 80 -14.68 -16.07 -2.45
C ILE A 80 -13.74 -16.42 -1.31
N PHE A 81 -13.83 -15.71 -0.17
CA PHE A 81 -12.88 -15.87 0.94
C PHE A 81 -13.51 -16.54 2.17
N ALA A 82 -14.80 -16.88 2.14
CA ALA A 82 -15.51 -17.52 3.26
C ALA A 82 -14.88 -18.85 3.71
N ASP A 83 -14.23 -19.57 2.79
CA ASP A 83 -13.62 -20.87 3.06
C ASP A 83 -12.18 -20.78 3.60
N ILE A 84 -11.58 -19.58 3.63
CA ILE A 84 -10.19 -19.42 4.07
C ILE A 84 -10.13 -19.49 5.60
N PRO A 85 -9.32 -20.41 6.19
CA PRO A 85 -9.22 -20.51 7.63
C PRO A 85 -8.60 -19.25 8.25
N ILE A 86 -9.14 -18.84 9.39
CA ILE A 86 -8.71 -17.65 10.13
C ILE A 86 -8.21 -18.05 11.53
N ILE A 87 -7.03 -17.54 11.91
CA ILE A 87 -6.48 -17.61 13.26
C ILE A 87 -6.53 -16.21 13.87
N LEU A 88 -7.24 -16.05 14.99
CA LEU A 88 -7.28 -14.79 15.73
C LEU A 88 -6.26 -14.81 16.87
N THR A 89 -5.38 -13.83 16.87
CA THR A 89 -4.41 -13.59 17.94
C THR A 89 -4.83 -12.38 18.76
N SER A 90 -4.68 -12.43 20.09
CA SER A 90 -5.00 -11.29 20.96
C SER A 90 -4.10 -11.24 22.19
N GLU A 91 -3.74 -10.02 22.61
CA GLU A 91 -3.00 -9.77 23.84
C GLU A 91 -3.94 -9.70 25.07
N LYS A 92 -5.13 -9.11 24.90
CA LYS A 92 -6.05 -8.82 26.01
C LYS A 92 -7.08 -9.91 26.25
N TRP A 93 -7.49 -10.65 25.21
CA TRP A 93 -8.47 -11.72 25.38
C TRP A 93 -7.87 -12.93 26.09
N GLY A 94 -8.63 -13.45 27.04
CA GLY A 94 -8.40 -14.75 27.64
C GLY A 94 -9.31 -15.81 27.02
N ASP A 95 -9.22 -17.00 27.58
CA ASP A 95 -10.04 -18.15 27.19
C ASP A 95 -11.56 -17.88 27.23
N PRO A 96 -12.14 -17.17 28.22
CA PRO A 96 -13.59 -16.97 28.23
C PRO A 96 -14.06 -16.05 27.10
N GLU A 97 -13.30 -15.02 26.74
CA GLU A 97 -13.62 -14.14 25.60
C GLU A 97 -13.49 -14.88 24.26
N PHE A 98 -12.48 -15.74 24.12
CA PHE A 98 -12.34 -16.60 22.94
C PHE A 98 -13.52 -17.55 22.78
N VAL A 99 -13.98 -18.18 23.88
CA VAL A 99 -15.16 -19.05 23.85
C VAL A 99 -16.43 -18.28 23.47
N GLN A 100 -16.61 -17.07 24.00
CA GLN A 100 -17.74 -16.21 23.63
C GLN A 100 -17.70 -15.83 22.15
N HIS A 101 -16.53 -15.47 21.63
CA HIS A 101 -16.36 -15.13 20.21
C HIS A 101 -16.54 -16.34 19.30
N GLN A 102 -16.08 -17.52 19.73
CA GLN A 102 -16.26 -18.78 19.00
C GLN A 102 -17.74 -19.17 18.87
N GLN A 103 -18.56 -18.85 19.86
CA GLN A 103 -20.01 -19.06 19.81
C GLN A 103 -20.75 -18.01 18.96
N SER A 104 -20.09 -16.90 18.63
CA SER A 104 -20.66 -15.86 17.79
C SER A 104 -20.73 -16.31 16.32
N PRO A 105 -21.60 -15.72 15.48
CA PRO A 105 -21.63 -16.02 14.04
C PRO A 105 -20.32 -15.67 13.32
N HIS A 106 -19.46 -14.88 13.97
CA HIS A 106 -18.16 -14.45 13.45
C HIS A 106 -16.99 -15.21 14.06
N GLY A 107 -17.24 -16.39 14.65
CA GLY A 107 -16.20 -17.27 15.16
C GLY A 107 -15.15 -17.62 14.10
N VAL A 108 -13.89 -17.73 14.54
CA VAL A 108 -12.76 -18.15 13.71
C VAL A 108 -12.33 -19.58 14.03
N ASN A 109 -11.46 -20.16 13.19
CA ASN A 109 -11.04 -21.56 13.28
C ASN A 109 -10.14 -21.84 14.49
N ALA A 110 -9.25 -20.90 14.83
CA ALA A 110 -8.35 -21.04 15.98
C ALA A 110 -8.09 -19.69 16.66
N TYR A 111 -7.74 -19.77 17.95
CA TYR A 111 -7.40 -18.63 18.79
C TYR A 111 -6.02 -18.82 19.40
N LEU A 112 -5.25 -17.74 19.50
CA LEU A 112 -3.93 -17.78 20.10
C LEU A 112 -3.66 -16.52 20.93
N LYS A 113 -3.14 -16.70 22.15
CA LYS A 113 -2.75 -15.57 23.00
C LYS A 113 -1.38 -15.02 22.58
N TYR A 114 -1.26 -13.71 22.45
CA TYR A 114 0.00 -13.01 22.21
C TYR A 114 0.60 -12.51 23.54
N PRO A 115 1.93 -12.55 23.77
CA PRO A 115 2.98 -13.08 22.88
C PRO A 115 3.00 -14.62 22.84
N CYS A 116 3.28 -15.18 21.66
CA CYS A 116 3.36 -16.64 21.43
C CYS A 116 4.71 -17.04 20.85
N LYS A 117 5.12 -18.29 21.06
CA LYS A 117 6.33 -18.84 20.44
C LYS A 117 6.06 -19.26 19.00
N ALA A 118 7.04 -19.11 18.12
CA ALA A 118 6.92 -19.50 16.72
C ALA A 118 6.54 -20.99 16.53
N GLU A 119 7.04 -21.86 17.40
CA GLU A 119 6.74 -23.31 17.36
C GLU A 119 5.27 -23.62 17.72
N GLU A 120 4.70 -22.87 18.66
CA GLU A 120 3.30 -23.05 19.07
C GLU A 120 2.37 -22.60 17.95
N LEU A 121 2.67 -21.45 17.33
CA LEU A 121 1.92 -20.96 16.18
C LEU A 121 1.99 -21.93 14.99
N LEU A 122 3.17 -22.51 14.71
CA LEU A 122 3.32 -23.52 13.66
C LEU A 122 2.46 -24.76 13.90
N LYS A 123 2.42 -25.27 15.14
CA LYS A 123 1.58 -26.43 15.49
C LYS A 123 0.11 -26.15 15.25
N ILE A 124 -0.35 -24.94 15.59
CA ILE A 124 -1.74 -24.53 15.37
C ILE A 124 -2.03 -24.41 13.87
N ILE A 125 -1.10 -23.84 13.09
CA ILE A 125 -1.24 -23.75 11.63
C ILE A 125 -1.35 -25.14 11.00
N GLU A 126 -0.50 -26.08 11.41
CA GLU A 126 -0.53 -27.47 10.93
C GLU A 126 -1.86 -28.15 11.30
N GLN A 127 -2.38 -27.91 12.51
CA GLN A 127 -3.69 -28.43 12.95
C GLN A 127 -4.86 -27.85 12.16
N VAL A 128 -4.81 -26.56 11.82
CA VAL A 128 -5.89 -25.87 11.10
C VAL A 128 -5.92 -26.25 9.62
N LEU A 129 -4.75 -26.40 8.98
CA LEU A 129 -4.66 -26.68 7.54
C LEU A 129 -4.75 -28.16 7.19
N HIS A 130 -4.38 -29.05 8.10
CA HIS A 130 -4.41 -30.50 7.88
C HIS A 130 -5.22 -31.23 8.95
N PRO A 131 -6.55 -31.00 9.01
CA PRO A 131 -7.41 -31.72 9.95
C PRO A 131 -7.40 -33.25 9.71
N ASP A 132 -7.10 -33.68 8.48
CA ASP A 132 -7.17 -35.08 8.05
C ASP A 132 -5.98 -35.95 8.50
N LEU A 133 -4.93 -35.37 9.08
CA LEU A 133 -3.77 -36.16 9.55
C LEU A 133 -4.01 -36.94 10.86
N GLY A 134 -5.26 -37.00 11.35
CA GLY A 134 -5.67 -37.93 12.40
C GLY A 134 -5.04 -37.67 13.78
N ILE A 135 -4.49 -36.47 13.98
CA ILE A 135 -4.16 -35.99 15.33
C ILE A 135 -5.51 -35.72 15.99
N SER A 136 -5.91 -36.61 16.91
CA SER A 136 -7.18 -36.51 17.65
C SER A 136 -7.42 -35.06 18.05
N PRO A 137 -8.61 -34.49 17.77
CA PRO A 137 -8.91 -33.09 18.09
C PRO A 137 -8.52 -32.87 19.54
N LEU A 138 -7.67 -31.86 19.80
CA LEU A 138 -7.32 -31.45 21.16
C LEU A 138 -8.65 -31.29 21.89
N GLU A 139 -8.92 -32.18 22.86
CA GLU A 139 -10.09 -32.09 23.70
C GLU A 139 -10.13 -30.65 24.24
N PRO A 140 -11.23 -29.90 24.03
CA PRO A 140 -11.33 -28.57 24.60
C PRO A 140 -11.05 -28.72 26.11
N PRO A 141 -10.17 -27.88 26.70
CA PRO A 141 -9.83 -27.97 28.11
C PRO A 141 -11.15 -28.08 28.88
N PRO A 142 -11.28 -29.07 29.80
CA PRO A 142 -12.56 -29.43 30.36
C PRO A 142 -13.22 -28.16 30.90
N LEU A 143 -14.29 -27.73 30.22
CA LEU A 143 -15.10 -26.62 30.66
C LEU A 143 -15.50 -26.96 32.09
N LEU A 144 -14.92 -26.21 33.03
CA LEU A 144 -15.37 -26.17 34.41
C LEU A 144 -16.85 -25.88 34.33
N LYS A 145 -17.65 -26.94 34.48
CA LYS A 145 -19.10 -26.84 34.69
C LYS A 145 -19.23 -25.93 35.88
N THR A 146 -19.58 -24.69 35.62
CA THR A 146 -19.98 -23.76 36.65
C THR A 146 -21.16 -24.43 37.34
N MET A 147 -20.90 -24.90 38.56
CA MET A 147 -21.93 -25.27 39.51
C MET A 147 -22.74 -24.01 39.79
N ASN A 148 -23.73 -23.75 38.95
CA ASN A 148 -24.93 -23.06 39.37
C ASN A 148 -25.72 -24.07 40.19
N ASP A 149 -25.57 -23.99 41.51
CA ASP A 149 -26.69 -23.96 42.46
C ASP A 149 -26.14 -24.03 43.89
N GLY A 150 -26.38 -22.97 44.68
CA GLY A 150 -26.53 -23.10 46.13
C GLY A 150 -25.51 -22.37 47.02
N LYS A 151 -25.97 -21.23 47.55
CA LYS A 151 -25.59 -20.58 48.83
C LYS A 151 -24.15 -20.08 49.04
N PRO A 152 -23.96 -18.81 49.44
CA PRO A 152 -22.70 -18.36 50.02
C PRO A 152 -22.61 -18.84 51.47
N ASP A 153 -21.72 -19.79 51.75
CA ASP A 153 -21.28 -20.08 53.12
C ASP A 153 -20.24 -19.04 53.54
N VAL A 154 -20.62 -18.29 54.57
CA VAL A 154 -19.85 -17.28 55.27
C VAL A 154 -18.89 -18.00 56.21
N GLU A 155 -17.73 -18.47 55.72
CA GLU A 155 -16.64 -18.93 56.60
C GLU A 155 -15.31 -19.18 55.88
N TYR A 156 -14.72 -18.17 55.23
CA TYR A 156 -13.33 -18.29 54.75
C TYR A 156 -12.54 -16.97 54.69
N VAL A 157 -12.76 -16.07 55.66
CA VAL A 157 -12.00 -14.80 55.79
C VAL A 157 -11.26 -14.69 57.13
N LYS A 158 -11.05 -15.80 57.85
CA LYS A 158 -10.39 -15.76 59.18
C LYS A 158 -8.97 -16.30 59.27
N ASN A 159 -8.34 -16.71 58.16
CA ASN A 159 -6.99 -17.30 58.20
C ASN A 159 -5.93 -16.51 57.40
N LEU A 160 -6.05 -15.19 57.28
CA LEU A 160 -5.01 -14.33 56.69
C LEU A 160 -4.52 -13.21 57.62
N VAL A 161 -4.61 -13.44 58.94
CA VAL A 161 -4.01 -12.57 59.97
C VAL A 161 -3.30 -13.48 60.96
N ASP A 162 -2.12 -13.97 60.57
CA ASP A 162 -1.02 -14.33 61.47
C ASP A 162 0.09 -15.02 60.68
N LYS A 163 0.99 -14.20 60.13
CA LYS A 163 2.41 -14.54 59.93
C LYS A 163 3.18 -13.25 59.69
N GLY A 164 3.66 -12.66 60.78
CA GLY A 164 4.71 -11.68 60.75
C GLY A 164 5.99 -12.29 60.17
N GLN A 165 6.57 -11.63 59.18
CA GLN A 165 7.98 -11.74 58.87
C GLN A 165 8.56 -10.34 58.81
N ASP A 166 9.46 -10.11 59.78
CA ASP A 166 10.34 -8.97 59.91
C ASP A 166 11.14 -8.74 58.63
N THR A 167 11.03 -7.54 58.05
CA THR A 167 12.08 -6.99 57.19
C THR A 167 12.49 -5.62 57.73
N SER A 168 13.35 -5.64 58.74
CA SER A 168 14.10 -4.47 59.18
C SER A 168 15.11 -4.07 58.08
N PHE A 169 14.79 -3.04 57.31
CA PHE A 169 15.77 -2.37 56.46
C PHE A 169 16.73 -1.55 57.35
N LYS A 170 18.00 -1.95 57.34
CA LYS A 170 19.12 -1.20 57.91
C LYS A 170 19.82 -0.44 56.77
N PRO A 171 20.20 0.84 56.95
CA PRO A 171 20.87 1.63 55.93
C PRO A 171 22.37 1.31 55.91
N ALA A 172 22.94 1.11 54.72
CA ALA A 172 24.38 1.03 54.53
C ALA A 172 24.93 2.44 54.29
N ALA A 173 25.71 2.92 55.26
CA ALA A 173 26.65 4.01 55.14
C ALA A 173 28.04 3.45 54.81
N ASP A 174 28.89 4.34 54.29
CA ASP A 174 30.35 4.29 54.19
C ASP A 174 31.03 3.38 53.16
N SER A 175 31.46 4.02 52.07
CA SER A 175 32.90 4.11 51.77
C SER A 175 33.20 5.35 50.93
N GLY A 176 33.68 6.43 51.57
CA GLY A 176 34.57 7.41 50.92
C GLY A 176 35.90 6.73 50.60
N THR A 177 36.67 7.05 49.58
CA THR A 177 37.37 8.31 49.22
C THR A 177 38.11 7.94 47.91
N VAL A 178 38.39 8.85 46.97
CA VAL A 178 39.60 9.67 46.93
C VAL A 178 39.44 10.66 45.76
N LEU A 179 39.73 11.93 46.05
CA LEU A 179 39.95 13.01 45.08
C LEU A 179 41.16 12.71 44.19
N GLU A 180 41.10 13.11 42.91
CA GLU A 180 42.20 13.86 42.32
C GLU A 180 41.72 14.74 41.15
N ASP A 181 42.13 16.00 41.24
CA ASP A 181 41.95 17.09 40.29
C ASP A 181 42.62 16.83 38.94
N ALA A 182 42.07 17.41 37.86
CA ALA A 182 42.73 18.36 36.96
C ALA A 182 42.13 18.36 35.54
N ALA A 183 41.35 19.40 35.24
CA ALA A 183 41.47 20.33 34.10
C ALA A 183 41.61 19.83 32.62
N PRO A 184 41.23 20.69 31.64
CA PRO A 184 40.59 20.27 30.39
C PRO A 184 41.53 20.33 29.17
N LEU A 185 41.25 19.52 28.15
CA LEU A 185 41.91 19.62 26.85
C LEU A 185 40.89 19.59 25.71
N PHE A 186 40.53 20.80 25.26
CA PHE A 186 40.20 21.09 23.88
C PHE A 186 41.37 20.69 22.98
N THR A 187 41.14 19.80 22.01
CA THR A 187 41.91 19.82 20.75
C THR A 187 40.98 19.56 19.57
N ARG A 188 40.68 20.69 18.92
CA ARG A 188 40.37 20.85 17.50
C ARG A 188 41.36 20.04 16.64
N SER A 189 40.85 19.23 15.72
CA SER A 189 41.62 18.77 14.56
C SER A 189 40.76 18.91 13.30
N GLU A 190 40.96 20.06 12.64
CA GLU A 190 40.87 20.15 11.18
C GLU A 190 42.00 19.30 10.58
N LYS A 191 41.70 18.43 9.62
CA LYS A 191 42.54 18.28 8.43
C LYS A 191 41.84 17.49 7.31
N LEU A 192 41.85 18.17 6.17
CA LEU A 192 41.61 17.72 4.80
C LEU A 192 42.48 16.51 4.41
N SER A 193 41.91 15.60 3.62
CA SER A 193 42.52 15.07 2.37
C SER A 193 41.45 14.24 1.64
N GLU A 194 40.91 14.72 0.52
CA GLU A 194 41.36 14.31 -0.82
C GLU A 194 41.33 12.78 -1.02
N GLY A 195 40.35 12.31 -1.81
CA GLY A 195 40.21 10.90 -2.15
C GLY A 195 39.04 10.60 -3.07
N SER A 196 38.87 11.39 -4.15
CA SER A 196 38.03 11.01 -5.28
C SER A 196 38.50 9.67 -5.85
N LYS A 197 37.74 8.59 -5.60
CA LYS A 197 37.80 7.38 -6.42
C LYS A 197 36.52 7.31 -7.23
N MET A 198 36.66 7.66 -8.51
CA MET A 198 35.70 7.34 -9.56
C MET A 198 35.46 5.83 -9.54
N ILE A 199 34.20 5.45 -9.39
CA ILE A 199 33.74 4.10 -9.67
C ILE A 199 33.58 4.02 -11.18
N HIS A 200 34.55 3.39 -11.83
CA HIS A 200 34.52 3.02 -13.24
C HIS A 200 33.67 1.75 -13.35
N LEU A 201 32.42 1.87 -13.82
CA LEU A 201 31.59 0.73 -14.18
C LEU A 201 32.02 0.25 -15.57
N GLU A 202 32.87 -0.78 -15.60
CA GLU A 202 33.10 -1.62 -16.78
C GLU A 202 31.84 -2.44 -17.07
N ALA A 203 31.32 -2.28 -18.28
CA ALA A 203 30.34 -3.18 -18.86
C ALA A 203 31.02 -4.48 -19.31
N PRO A 204 30.47 -5.66 -19.00
CA PRO A 204 30.96 -6.90 -19.59
C PRO A 204 30.39 -7.07 -21.00
N ASP A 205 31.28 -6.95 -21.99
CA ASP A 205 31.15 -7.54 -23.31
C ASP A 205 31.01 -9.07 -23.16
N VAL A 206 29.86 -9.62 -23.53
CA VAL A 206 29.72 -11.06 -23.82
C VAL A 206 28.97 -11.23 -25.13
N ALA A 207 29.79 -11.34 -26.16
CA ALA A 207 29.74 -12.34 -27.22
C ALA A 207 28.36 -12.87 -27.62
N SER A 208 27.97 -12.47 -28.83
CA SER A 208 27.11 -13.20 -29.74
C SER A 208 27.52 -14.69 -29.81
N GLN A 209 26.61 -15.59 -29.43
CA GLN A 209 26.64 -16.97 -29.87
C GLN A 209 25.42 -17.27 -30.71
N GLU A 210 25.73 -17.62 -31.95
CA GLU A 210 24.87 -18.18 -32.97
C GLU A 210 24.21 -19.47 -32.47
N PHE A 211 22.89 -19.57 -32.57
CA PHE A 211 22.20 -20.86 -32.49
C PHE A 211 21.43 -21.07 -33.80
N SER A 212 22.07 -21.83 -34.69
CA SER A 212 21.46 -22.41 -35.88
C SER A 212 21.08 -23.87 -35.60
N ALA A 213 19.89 -24.24 -36.07
CA ALA A 213 19.48 -25.56 -36.58
C ALA A 213 19.54 -26.81 -35.67
N LEU A 214 18.35 -27.38 -35.44
CA LEU A 214 17.97 -28.81 -35.27
C LEU A 214 16.46 -28.75 -34.97
N LEU A 215 15.48 -29.07 -35.83
CA LEU A 215 15.26 -30.19 -36.74
C LEU A 215 15.31 -31.55 -36.03
N GLU A 216 14.24 -31.85 -35.30
CA GLU A 216 13.84 -33.22 -34.97
C GLU A 216 12.31 -33.30 -34.89
N SER A 217 11.73 -34.02 -35.84
CA SER A 217 10.41 -34.61 -35.79
C SER A 217 10.40 -35.78 -34.79
N PRO A 218 9.23 -36.12 -34.23
CA PRO A 218 8.84 -37.52 -34.40
C PRO A 218 7.34 -37.73 -34.65
N GLN A 219 7.12 -38.56 -35.66
CA GLN A 219 6.28 -39.76 -35.66
C GLN A 219 4.77 -39.65 -35.37
N GLU A 220 4.07 -40.00 -36.44
CA GLU A 220 2.76 -40.62 -36.52
C GLU A 220 2.57 -41.72 -35.46
N GLU A 221 1.46 -41.67 -34.72
CA GLU A 221 0.78 -42.87 -34.25
C GLU A 221 -0.71 -42.77 -34.55
N GLU A 222 -1.16 -43.75 -35.34
CA GLU A 222 -2.54 -44.10 -35.58
C GLU A 222 -3.20 -44.55 -34.26
N THR A 223 -4.31 -43.93 -33.88
CA THR A 223 -5.34 -44.65 -33.13
C THR A 223 -6.71 -44.33 -33.70
N ALA A 224 -7.32 -45.37 -34.24
CA ALA A 224 -8.65 -45.39 -34.78
C ALA A 224 -9.73 -45.24 -33.67
N SER A 225 -10.76 -44.49 -34.06
CA SER A 225 -12.19 -44.79 -33.89
C SER A 225 -12.86 -44.87 -32.52
N ALA A 226 -13.92 -44.05 -32.46
CA ALA A 226 -15.28 -44.37 -31.98
C ALA A 226 -15.71 -43.81 -30.62
N VAL A 227 -16.19 -42.54 -30.59
CA VAL A 227 -17.29 -42.12 -29.72
C VAL A 227 -18.13 -40.99 -30.38
N GLN A 228 -19.30 -41.38 -30.88
CA GLN A 228 -20.62 -40.75 -30.69
C GLN A 228 -20.73 -39.20 -30.67
N ARG A 229 -21.07 -38.60 -31.82
CA ARG A 229 -21.61 -37.23 -31.91
C ARG A 229 -23.14 -37.27 -32.00
N GLN A 230 -23.81 -36.54 -31.10
CA GLN A 230 -25.23 -36.22 -31.20
C GLN A 230 -25.48 -35.07 -32.19
N PRO A 231 -26.67 -34.99 -32.82
CA PRO A 231 -27.00 -33.95 -33.78
C PRO A 231 -27.42 -32.65 -33.07
N ILE A 232 -26.72 -31.56 -33.35
CA ILE A 232 -27.16 -30.19 -33.00
C ILE A 232 -27.99 -29.66 -34.17
N LEU A 233 -29.23 -29.28 -33.85
CA LEU A 233 -30.18 -28.61 -34.72
C LEU A 233 -29.68 -27.23 -35.15
N THR A 234 -29.64 -27.02 -36.46
CA THR A 234 -29.56 -25.71 -37.13
C THR A 234 -30.94 -25.04 -37.15
N PRO A 235 -31.06 -23.73 -36.86
CA PRO A 235 -32.15 -22.92 -37.36
C PRO A 235 -31.78 -22.21 -38.68
N GLU A 236 -32.78 -22.10 -39.54
CA GLU A 236 -32.82 -21.52 -40.89
C GLU A 236 -32.25 -20.09 -41.01
N PRO A 237 -31.67 -19.73 -42.17
CA PRO A 237 -31.48 -18.33 -42.57
C PRO A 237 -32.67 -17.79 -43.39
N SER A 238 -33.24 -16.68 -42.91
CA SER A 238 -34.24 -15.86 -43.60
C SER A 238 -33.65 -15.15 -44.84
N PRO A 239 -34.46 -14.81 -45.87
CA PRO A 239 -33.96 -14.31 -47.14
C PRO A 239 -33.84 -12.77 -47.20
N LEU A 240 -32.78 -12.33 -47.88
CA LEU A 240 -32.72 -11.20 -48.84
C LEU A 240 -33.47 -9.90 -48.50
N GLU A 241 -32.71 -8.87 -48.08
CA GLU A 241 -33.01 -7.49 -48.46
C GLU A 241 -31.89 -6.90 -49.32
N THR A 242 -32.29 -6.60 -50.55
CA THR A 242 -31.54 -5.97 -51.63
C THR A 242 -31.26 -4.50 -51.29
N PHE A 243 -30.01 -4.14 -51.00
CA PHE A 243 -29.58 -2.74 -51.00
C PHE A 243 -29.01 -2.34 -52.36
N GLN A 244 -29.68 -1.38 -52.99
CA GLN A 244 -29.28 -0.71 -54.22
C GLN A 244 -27.97 0.05 -54.04
N ALA A 245 -27.02 -0.19 -54.94
CA ALA A 245 -25.85 0.64 -55.13
C ALA A 245 -26.21 1.96 -55.83
N GLN A 246 -25.72 3.08 -55.30
CA GLN A 246 -25.55 4.32 -56.07
C GLN A 246 -24.05 4.57 -56.30
N PRO A 247 -23.65 5.04 -57.49
CA PRO A 247 -22.27 5.36 -57.78
C PRO A 247 -21.98 6.80 -57.35
N VAL A 248 -20.89 7.03 -56.62
CA VAL A 248 -20.35 8.38 -56.42
C VAL A 248 -18.96 8.45 -57.03
N GLN A 249 -18.84 9.45 -57.90
CA GLN A 249 -17.76 9.73 -58.81
C GLN A 249 -16.48 10.15 -58.10
N GLU A 250 -15.40 9.67 -58.67
CA GLU A 250 -14.03 10.13 -58.57
C GLU A 250 -13.89 11.51 -59.24
N SER A 251 -13.43 12.52 -58.47
CA SER A 251 -12.92 13.78 -59.00
C SER A 251 -11.76 14.26 -58.13
N GLN A 252 -10.63 14.48 -58.80
CA GLN A 252 -9.40 15.08 -58.31
C GLN A 252 -9.58 16.59 -58.08
N GLU A 253 -8.99 17.16 -57.04
CA GLU A 253 -7.95 18.21 -57.09
C GLU A 253 -7.67 18.83 -55.70
N PRO A 254 -6.44 19.35 -55.46
CA PRO A 254 -5.98 19.81 -54.16
C PRO A 254 -6.24 21.32 -53.95
N LEU A 255 -6.81 21.68 -52.80
CA LEU A 255 -6.89 23.07 -52.36
C LEU A 255 -6.13 23.28 -51.06
N SER A 256 -5.08 24.08 -51.19
CA SER A 256 -4.43 24.88 -50.15
C SER A 256 -5.44 25.68 -49.34
N LEU A 257 -5.34 25.59 -48.00
CA LEU A 257 -5.96 26.52 -47.06
C LEU A 257 -4.94 26.92 -45.99
N GLU A 258 -4.26 28.05 -46.27
CA GLU A 258 -3.93 29.04 -45.25
C GLU A 258 -5.22 29.56 -44.59
N ASN A 259 -5.08 30.05 -43.35
CA ASN A 259 -6.06 30.78 -42.56
C ASN A 259 -7.26 29.99 -42.01
N ALA A 260 -7.11 29.55 -40.76
CA ALA A 260 -8.22 29.44 -39.83
C ALA A 260 -7.99 30.38 -38.64
N GLU A 261 -8.97 31.25 -38.45
CA GLU A 261 -9.09 32.27 -37.43
C GLU A 261 -8.89 31.76 -36.01
N LYS A 262 -8.22 32.60 -35.22
CA LYS A 262 -8.30 32.69 -33.77
C LYS A 262 -9.78 32.72 -33.33
N LEU A 263 -10.21 31.67 -32.62
CA LEU A 263 -11.24 31.79 -31.60
C LEU A 263 -10.55 31.91 -30.22
N PRO A 264 -10.94 32.88 -29.37
CA PRO A 264 -10.40 32.98 -28.02
C PRO A 264 -11.07 31.92 -27.13
N LEU A 265 -10.29 30.92 -26.72
CA LEU A 265 -10.63 30.10 -25.55
C LEU A 265 -10.37 30.94 -24.29
N GLU A 266 -11.45 31.31 -23.60
CA GLU A 266 -11.40 31.76 -22.22
C GLU A 266 -10.95 30.59 -21.33
N PHE A 267 -9.71 30.68 -20.82
CA PHE A 267 -9.26 29.89 -19.68
C PHE A 267 -9.62 30.63 -18.39
N PRO A 268 -10.10 29.92 -17.34
CA PRO A 268 -10.22 30.50 -16.02
C PRO A 268 -8.83 30.92 -15.53
N LYS A 269 -8.71 32.20 -15.24
CA LYS A 269 -7.57 32.87 -14.61
C LYS A 269 -7.11 32.04 -13.39
N SER A 270 -6.03 31.29 -13.54
CA SER A 270 -5.22 30.81 -12.43
C SER A 270 -4.50 32.02 -11.87
N GLU A 271 -4.88 32.40 -10.65
CA GLU A 271 -4.20 33.41 -9.84
C GLU A 271 -2.73 33.00 -9.66
N GLU A 272 -1.84 33.71 -10.34
CA GLU A 272 -0.43 33.75 -9.97
C GLU A 272 -0.31 34.45 -8.60
N PRO A 273 0.46 33.90 -7.65
CA PRO A 273 0.78 34.60 -6.43
C PRO A 273 1.67 35.80 -6.77
N SER A 274 1.11 36.99 -6.62
CA SER A 274 1.82 38.25 -6.74
C SER A 274 3.02 38.25 -5.80
N ASN A 275 4.17 38.48 -6.41
CA ASN A 275 5.45 38.80 -5.80
C ASN A 275 5.32 40.17 -5.12
N GLU A 276 4.79 40.20 -3.89
CA GLU A 276 4.81 41.39 -3.04
C GLU A 276 6.15 41.49 -2.32
N ALA A 277 6.83 42.60 -2.57
CA ALA A 277 8.00 43.05 -1.82
C ALA A 277 7.69 43.07 -0.30
N PRO A 278 8.69 42.82 0.56
CA PRO A 278 8.48 42.71 2.00
C PRO A 278 8.01 44.06 2.56
N GLN A 279 6.70 44.16 2.80
CA GLN A 279 6.15 45.23 3.62
C GLN A 279 6.76 45.10 5.01
N ALA A 280 7.28 46.23 5.48
CA ALA A 280 7.84 46.38 6.82
C ALA A 280 6.84 45.88 7.87
N PRO A 281 7.33 45.20 8.93
CA PRO A 281 6.46 44.72 10.00
C PRO A 281 5.68 45.91 10.60
N PRO A 282 4.36 45.78 10.80
CA PRO A 282 3.59 46.80 11.50
C PRO A 282 4.21 47.02 12.89
N PRO A 283 4.28 48.27 13.38
CA PRO A 283 4.80 48.55 14.71
C PRO A 283 3.97 47.75 15.71
N ALA A 284 4.67 46.98 16.55
CA ALA A 284 4.07 46.24 17.64
C ALA A 284 3.25 47.20 18.50
N GLU A 285 1.93 47.17 18.33
CA GLU A 285 0.99 47.74 19.28
C GLU A 285 1.25 47.01 20.60
N SER A 286 1.81 47.78 21.52
CA SER A 286 2.16 47.39 22.86
C SER A 286 0.92 46.86 23.57
N LYS A 287 0.96 45.56 23.90
CA LYS A 287 0.08 44.91 24.88
C LYS A 287 0.38 45.42 26.30
N GLU A 288 0.36 46.74 26.48
CA GLU A 288 0.50 47.39 27.79
C GLU A 288 -0.86 47.58 28.48
N GLU A 289 -1.97 47.42 27.76
CA GLU A 289 -3.31 47.55 28.35
C GLU A 289 -3.73 46.36 29.23
N ASP A 290 -3.12 45.19 29.05
CA ASP A 290 -3.39 44.02 29.90
C ASP A 290 -2.64 44.05 31.24
N PHE A 291 -1.61 44.90 31.39
CA PHE A 291 -0.84 45.00 32.63
C PHE A 291 -1.56 45.77 33.75
N VAL A 292 -2.56 46.59 33.38
CA VAL A 292 -3.32 47.42 34.33
C VAL A 292 -4.32 46.58 35.14
N HIS A 293 -4.71 45.40 34.63
CA HIS A 293 -5.66 44.51 35.32
C HIS A 293 -5.02 43.53 36.32
N GLU A 294 -3.71 43.27 36.25
CA GLU A 294 -3.04 42.32 37.15
C GLU A 294 -2.53 42.95 38.46
N LEU A 295 -2.59 44.28 38.62
CA LEU A 295 -2.08 44.98 39.81
C LEU A 295 -3.07 46.05 40.37
N PRO A 296 -4.28 45.65 40.81
CA PRO A 296 -5.28 46.59 41.33
C PRO A 296 -4.88 47.32 42.64
N TYR A 297 -3.79 46.90 43.29
CA TYR A 297 -3.34 47.47 44.58
C TYR A 297 -2.40 48.68 44.45
N LEU A 298 -1.90 48.99 43.25
CA LEU A 298 -0.94 50.09 43.05
C LEU A 298 -1.59 51.44 42.68
N TYR A 299 -2.86 51.46 42.27
CA TYR A 299 -3.57 52.65 41.80
C TYR A 299 -4.77 53.07 42.65
N ASP A 300 -4.95 52.50 43.85
CA ASP A 300 -5.97 52.96 44.82
C ASP A 300 -5.50 54.25 45.51
N SER A 301 -5.40 55.34 44.75
CA SER A 301 -4.90 56.64 45.20
C SER A 301 -5.88 57.44 46.09
N GLU A 302 -7.05 56.90 46.39
CA GLU A 302 -8.10 57.65 47.12
C GLU A 302 -8.16 57.41 48.63
N LYS A 303 -7.29 56.55 49.19
CA LYS A 303 -7.20 56.32 50.64
C LYS A 303 -5.89 56.79 51.25
N ARG A 304 -5.44 58.00 50.93
CA ARG A 304 -4.50 58.72 51.81
C ARG A 304 -5.26 59.23 53.04
N THR A 305 -5.27 58.39 54.07
CA THR A 305 -5.60 58.77 55.45
C THR A 305 -4.81 60.02 55.82
N LYS A 306 -5.52 61.15 55.93
CA LYS A 306 -5.02 62.37 56.55
C LYS A 306 -4.61 62.02 57.98
N LEU A 307 -3.30 61.92 58.25
CA LEU A 307 -2.78 61.92 59.60
C LEU A 307 -3.07 63.31 60.19
N THR A 308 -4.12 63.37 60.99
CA THR A 308 -4.48 64.51 61.83
C THR A 308 -3.41 64.65 62.92
N ILE A 309 -2.55 65.64 62.78
CA ILE A 309 -1.60 66.05 63.83
C ILE A 309 -2.44 66.61 64.99
N PRO A 310 -2.32 66.11 66.24
CA PRO A 310 -3.10 66.59 67.36
C PRO A 310 -2.54 67.94 67.86
N SER A 311 -3.20 69.04 67.48
CA SER A 311 -3.01 70.36 68.10
C SER A 311 -3.84 70.45 69.39
N HIS A 312 -3.34 69.90 70.50
CA HIS A 312 -3.93 70.09 71.82
C HIS A 312 -2.84 70.41 72.85
N ILE A 313 -2.48 71.68 72.95
CA ILE A 313 -1.87 72.24 74.17
C ILE A 313 -2.76 73.43 74.57
N SER A 314 -3.86 73.08 75.25
CA SER A 314 -4.74 74.02 75.94
C SER A 314 -4.04 74.52 77.19
N PHE A 315 -3.46 75.71 77.12
CA PHE A 315 -2.96 76.47 78.27
C PHE A 315 -4.18 77.06 79.02
N GLN A 316 -4.77 76.28 79.93
CA GLN A 316 -5.77 76.77 80.88
C GLN A 316 -5.05 77.41 82.06
N ALA A 317 -4.87 78.72 82.00
CA ALA A 317 -4.45 79.51 83.15
C ALA A 317 -5.65 79.74 84.09
N PRO A 318 -5.56 79.40 85.38
CA PRO A 318 -6.58 79.80 86.35
C PRO A 318 -6.40 81.29 86.69
N LEU A 319 -7.39 82.11 86.33
CA LEU A 319 -7.59 83.44 86.94
C LEU A 319 -7.94 83.23 88.42
N GLY A 320 -6.92 83.30 89.26
CA GLY A 320 -7.03 83.33 90.72
C GLY A 320 -7.43 84.72 91.19
N ASP A 321 -8.62 84.76 91.79
CA ASP A 321 -9.32 85.86 92.43
C ASP A 321 -8.46 86.59 93.49
N ALA A 322 -8.19 87.87 93.24
CA ALA A 322 -7.50 88.76 94.16
C ALA A 322 -8.50 89.38 95.15
N VAL A 323 -8.77 88.67 96.25
CA VAL A 323 -9.44 89.24 97.44
C VAL A 323 -8.39 89.48 98.52
N VAL A 324 -8.06 90.76 98.72
CA VAL A 324 -7.26 91.27 99.83
C VAL A 324 -8.22 91.94 100.83
N PRO A 325 -8.44 91.38 102.04
CA PRO A 325 -8.89 92.15 103.18
C PRO A 325 -7.67 92.58 104.00
N GLY A 326 -7.55 93.88 104.23
CA GLY A 326 -6.50 94.48 105.03
C GLY A 326 -6.64 94.21 106.53
N GLY A 327 -5.53 94.34 107.27
CA GLY A 327 -5.57 94.45 108.73
C GLY A 327 -4.28 94.11 109.45
N ALA A 328 -3.43 95.12 109.64
CA ALA A 328 -2.57 95.36 110.81
C ALA A 328 -1.30 94.51 111.04
N ALA A 329 -0.19 95.02 110.50
CA ALA A 329 0.97 95.50 111.25
C ALA A 329 1.78 94.51 112.12
N GLN A 330 2.69 93.75 111.48
CA GLN A 330 4.11 93.63 111.87
C GLN A 330 4.98 93.50 110.58
N SER A 331 5.88 94.45 110.34
CA SER A 331 6.85 94.57 109.22
C SER A 331 6.47 93.92 107.86
N PRO A 332 5.73 94.63 106.98
CA PRO A 332 5.13 94.08 105.76
C PRO A 332 6.10 93.68 104.65
N ASP A 333 7.40 93.89 104.82
CA ASP A 333 8.42 93.63 103.79
C ASP A 333 8.99 92.20 103.87
N VAL A 334 9.07 91.60 105.06
CA VAL A 334 9.73 90.28 105.23
C VAL A 334 8.80 89.13 104.88
N GLU A 335 7.50 89.23 105.21
CA GLU A 335 6.52 88.20 104.88
C GLU A 335 6.13 88.19 103.41
N THR A 336 6.06 89.37 102.78
CA THR A 336 5.90 89.48 101.32
C THR A 336 7.13 88.93 100.61
N LEU A 337 8.35 89.25 101.07
CA LEU A 337 9.58 88.68 100.52
C LEU A 337 9.64 87.16 100.69
N LYS A 338 9.21 86.60 101.82
CA LYS A 338 9.08 85.14 102.01
C LYS A 338 8.07 84.51 101.05
N LYS A 339 6.92 85.16 100.82
CA LYS A 339 5.94 84.70 99.81
C LYS A 339 6.51 84.76 98.39
N TYR A 340 7.23 85.83 98.03
CA TYR A 340 7.93 85.93 96.75
C TYR A 340 9.03 84.89 96.60
N LEU A 341 9.83 84.65 97.65
CA LEU A 341 10.88 83.61 97.65
C LEU A 341 10.26 82.23 97.43
N LEU A 342 9.19 81.90 98.17
CA LEU A 342 8.49 80.63 98.07
C LEU A 342 7.83 80.44 96.69
N LEU A 343 7.23 81.49 96.13
CA LEU A 343 6.68 81.47 94.78
C LEU A 343 7.79 81.24 93.73
N ARG A 344 8.94 81.90 93.90
CA ARG A 344 10.09 81.71 93.00
C ARG A 344 10.71 80.31 93.11
N GLU A 345 10.81 79.77 94.32
CA GLU A 345 11.25 78.39 94.56
C GLU A 345 10.30 77.41 93.87
N GLN A 346 8.99 77.66 93.99
CA GLN A 346 7.97 76.87 93.30
C GLN A 346 8.09 76.98 91.77
N ASP A 347 8.33 78.18 91.22
CA ASP A 347 8.57 78.38 89.78
C ASP A 347 9.85 77.68 89.30
N VAL A 348 10.92 77.72 90.08
CA VAL A 348 12.17 77.00 89.77
C VAL A 348 11.96 75.50 89.80
N ILE A 349 11.15 74.97 90.73
CA ILE A 349 10.75 73.56 90.75
C ILE A 349 9.90 73.22 89.52
N ALA A 350 8.93 74.05 89.15
CA ALA A 350 8.10 73.85 87.95
C ALA A 350 8.94 73.89 86.67
N LEU A 351 9.84 74.86 86.53
CA LEU A 351 10.73 74.97 85.37
C LEU A 351 11.75 73.83 85.32
N SER A 352 12.30 73.40 86.45
CA SER A 352 13.24 72.28 86.49
C SER A 352 12.57 70.94 86.18
N THR A 353 11.33 70.73 86.64
CA THR A 353 10.52 69.55 86.25
C THR A 353 10.13 69.60 84.79
N GLN A 354 9.79 70.76 84.23
CA GLN A 354 9.58 70.95 82.79
C GLN A 354 10.85 70.68 81.98
N LEU A 355 11.99 71.24 82.39
CA LEU A 355 13.29 70.98 81.73
C LEU A 355 13.66 69.50 81.80
N LYS A 356 13.38 68.83 82.91
CA LYS A 356 13.61 67.39 83.06
C LYS A 356 12.70 66.60 82.12
N SER A 357 11.40 66.91 82.09
CA SER A 357 10.44 66.31 81.17
C SER A 357 10.84 66.49 79.70
N ILE A 358 11.25 67.71 79.30
CA ILE A 358 11.72 67.99 77.94
C ILE A 358 13.01 67.22 77.61
N LYS A 359 13.94 67.10 78.57
CA LYS A 359 15.16 66.30 78.40
C LYS A 359 14.83 64.81 78.23
N ASP A 360 13.90 64.28 79.01
CA ASP A 360 13.45 62.89 78.91
C ASP A 360 12.72 62.65 77.56
N GLN A 361 11.95 63.63 77.08
CA GLN A 361 11.34 63.60 75.74
C GLN A 361 12.39 63.65 74.63
N LEU A 362 13.41 64.51 74.73
CA LEU A 362 14.51 64.56 73.77
C LEU A 362 15.28 63.24 73.74
N ALA A 363 15.55 62.63 74.90
CA ALA A 363 16.22 61.33 74.97
C ALA A 363 15.41 60.21 74.32
N SER A 364 14.09 60.18 74.54
CA SER A 364 13.21 59.18 73.90
C SER A 364 13.06 59.41 72.40
N LEU A 365 12.97 60.66 71.94
CA LEU A 365 13.01 61.00 70.52
C LEU A 365 14.33 60.58 69.86
N ASP A 366 15.46 60.82 70.51
CA ASP A 366 16.78 60.39 70.02
C ASP A 366 16.91 58.87 69.93
N GLU A 367 16.37 58.14 70.91
CA GLU A 367 16.34 56.68 70.89
C GLU A 367 15.47 56.16 69.74
N MET A 368 14.28 56.73 69.53
CA MET A 368 13.43 56.40 68.38
C MET A 368 14.12 56.71 67.05
N LEU A 369 14.82 57.85 66.95
CA LEU A 369 15.57 58.22 65.75
C LEU A 369 16.69 57.22 65.45
N LYS A 370 17.39 56.73 66.47
CA LYS A 370 18.41 55.67 66.31
C LYS A 370 17.78 54.35 65.85
N LEU A 371 16.64 53.96 66.41
CA LEU A 371 15.93 52.74 66.00
C LEU A 371 15.44 52.83 64.55
N GLU A 372 14.87 53.96 64.15
CA GLU A 372 14.44 54.16 62.75
C GLU A 372 15.62 54.19 61.78
N LYS A 373 16.75 54.77 62.16
CA LYS A 373 17.98 54.68 61.36
C LYS A 373 18.46 53.24 61.21
N ALA A 374 18.43 52.44 62.27
CA ALA A 374 18.81 51.02 62.20
C ALA A 374 17.86 50.24 61.28
N LYS A 375 16.54 50.46 61.38
CA LYS A 375 15.55 49.85 60.48
C LYS A 375 15.74 50.25 59.03
N ASN A 376 16.06 51.52 58.74
CA ASN A 376 16.31 51.96 57.37
C ASN A 376 17.51 51.24 56.75
N VAL A 377 18.59 51.02 57.51
CA VAL A 377 19.74 50.25 57.03
C VAL A 377 19.36 48.78 56.75
N GLU A 378 18.56 48.17 57.62
CA GLU A 378 18.06 46.81 57.41
C GLU A 378 17.17 46.72 56.15
N LEU A 379 16.26 47.67 55.97
CA LEU A 379 15.42 47.77 54.77
C LEU A 379 16.25 47.97 53.51
N GLU A 380 17.29 48.82 53.55
CA GLU A 380 18.22 48.99 52.43
C GLU A 380 18.94 47.69 52.08
N HIS A 381 19.34 46.89 53.07
CA HIS A 381 19.94 45.57 52.86
C HIS A 381 18.96 44.60 52.20
N VAL A 382 17.72 44.50 52.71
CA VAL A 382 16.67 43.65 52.13
C VAL A 382 16.34 44.07 50.69
N VAL A 383 16.24 45.37 50.41
CA VAL A 383 16.05 45.90 49.05
C VAL A 383 17.23 45.53 48.15
N GLY A 384 18.46 45.61 48.65
CA GLY A 384 19.66 45.18 47.93
C GLY A 384 19.65 43.69 47.59
N GLU A 385 19.25 42.83 48.52
CA GLU A 385 19.11 41.39 48.28
C GLU A 385 18.00 41.07 47.28
N GLN A 386 16.85 41.75 47.38
CA GLN A 386 15.75 41.58 46.44
C GLN A 386 16.13 42.01 45.02
N LYS A 387 16.87 43.12 44.87
CA LYS A 387 17.40 43.55 43.57
C LYS A 387 18.31 42.51 42.96
N LYS A 388 19.25 41.93 43.73
CA LYS A 388 20.12 40.85 43.26
C LYS A 388 19.32 39.63 42.80
N LYS A 389 18.31 39.22 43.58
CA LYS A 389 17.42 38.11 43.19
C LYS A 389 16.70 38.40 41.88
N ILE A 390 16.18 39.61 41.70
CA ILE A 390 15.53 40.04 40.45
C ILE A 390 16.51 39.96 39.27
N GLU A 391 17.72 40.50 39.42
CA GLU A 391 18.76 40.43 38.38
C GLU A 391 19.12 38.98 38.00
N ASP A 392 19.22 38.08 38.98
CA ASP A 392 19.53 36.68 38.73
C ASP A 392 18.36 35.95 38.05
N PHE A 393 17.11 36.24 38.44
CA PHE A 393 15.93 35.75 37.74
C PHE A 393 15.85 36.25 36.29
N GLU A 394 16.21 37.50 36.03
CA GLU A 394 16.26 38.05 34.68
C GLU A 394 17.32 37.35 33.82
N LYS A 395 18.52 37.10 34.36
CA LYS A 395 19.57 36.34 33.65
C LYS A 395 19.14 34.92 33.33
N ILE A 396 18.50 34.22 34.28
CA ILE A 396 17.98 32.86 34.04
C ILE A 396 16.93 32.90 32.93
N LYS A 397 15.99 33.84 33.00
CA LYS A 397 14.94 34.03 31.99
C LYS A 397 15.52 34.35 30.61
N THR A 398 16.60 35.13 30.51
CA THR A 398 17.26 35.39 29.21
C THR A 398 17.93 34.13 28.67
N THR A 399 18.64 33.36 29.50
CA THR A 399 19.27 32.11 29.05
C THR A 399 18.25 31.06 28.63
N GLU A 400 17.13 30.93 29.34
CA GLU A 400 16.05 30.00 28.98
C GLU A 400 15.39 30.40 27.65
N LYS A 401 15.17 31.69 27.43
CA LYS A 401 14.70 32.19 26.13
C LYS A 401 15.67 31.88 25.00
N GLU A 402 16.97 32.06 25.20
CA GLU A 402 17.99 31.73 24.20
C GLU A 402 17.99 30.23 23.86
N ILE A 403 17.85 29.36 24.86
CA ILE A 403 17.75 27.91 24.65
C ILE A 403 16.51 27.56 23.82
N LEU A 404 15.35 28.11 24.17
CA LEU A 404 14.11 27.88 23.42
C LEU A 404 14.18 28.40 21.99
N VAL A 405 14.82 29.56 21.75
CA VAL A 405 15.03 30.10 20.40
C VAL A 405 15.90 29.16 19.57
N ASN A 406 17.00 28.64 20.14
CA ASN A 406 17.87 27.69 19.45
C ASN A 406 17.14 26.38 19.11
N GLU A 407 16.32 25.84 20.03
CA GLU A 407 15.52 24.63 19.77
C GLU A 407 14.49 24.86 18.65
N VAL A 408 13.82 26.01 18.64
CA VAL A 408 12.89 26.38 17.58
C VAL A 408 13.60 26.44 16.22
N ASP A 409 14.81 26.98 16.16
CA ASP A 409 15.57 27.08 14.91
C ASP A 409 16.11 25.72 14.44
N ASP A 410 16.52 24.83 15.35
CA ASP A 410 16.87 23.44 15.04
C ASP A 410 15.67 22.66 14.49
N LEU A 411 14.49 22.80 15.10
CA LEU A 411 13.26 22.17 14.62
C LEU A 411 12.86 22.70 13.24
N LYS A 412 12.98 24.01 12.98
CA LYS A 412 12.76 24.59 11.65
C LYS A 412 13.75 24.04 10.62
N PHE A 413 15.02 23.87 10.98
CA PHE A 413 16.03 23.29 10.10
C PHE A 413 15.72 21.83 9.76
N GLN A 414 15.30 21.03 10.75
CA GLN A 414 14.86 19.65 10.53
C GLN A 414 13.63 19.58 9.63
N LEU A 415 12.64 20.46 9.86
CA LEU A 415 11.43 20.54 9.03
C LEU A 415 11.79 20.89 7.59
N LYS A 416 12.68 21.87 7.37
CA LYS A 416 13.17 22.24 6.04
C LYS A 416 13.85 21.06 5.34
N THR A 417 14.75 20.37 6.03
CA THR A 417 15.44 19.18 5.48
C THR A 417 14.47 18.07 5.10
N LYS A 418 13.45 17.81 5.94
CA LYS A 418 12.40 16.83 5.63
C LYS A 418 11.55 17.28 4.44
N SER A 419 11.21 18.56 4.34
CA SER A 419 10.46 19.12 3.20
C SER A 419 11.24 18.98 1.90
N ASP A 420 12.54 19.27 1.89
CA ASP A 420 13.40 19.10 0.71
C ASP A 420 13.53 17.62 0.31
N LYS A 421 13.60 16.70 1.28
CA LYS A 421 13.58 15.25 1.03
C LYS A 421 12.26 14.80 0.40
N ILE A 422 11.12 15.32 0.88
CA ILE A 422 9.80 15.03 0.31
C ILE A 422 9.75 15.50 -1.15
N ARG A 423 10.18 16.73 -1.44
CA ARG A 423 10.22 17.27 -2.82
C ARG A 423 11.05 16.41 -3.77
N LEU A 424 12.18 15.89 -3.30
CA LEU A 424 13.03 14.99 -4.11
C LEU A 424 12.34 13.66 -4.39
N LEU A 425 11.69 13.06 -3.39
CA LEU A 425 10.93 11.82 -3.58
C LEU A 425 9.73 12.02 -4.51
N GLU A 426 9.01 13.14 -4.38
CA GLU A 426 7.91 13.51 -5.28
C GLU A 426 8.39 13.63 -6.74
N SER A 427 9.56 14.23 -6.98
CA SER A 427 10.16 14.30 -8.32
C SER A 427 10.45 12.91 -8.89
N ARG A 428 11.04 12.01 -8.09
CA ARG A 428 11.33 10.63 -8.52
C ARG A 428 10.08 9.82 -8.80
N VAL A 429 9.04 9.98 -7.98
CA VAL A 429 7.74 9.31 -8.21
C VAL A 429 7.14 9.81 -9.52
N ARG A 430 7.20 11.12 -9.79
CA ARG A 430 6.71 11.70 -11.05
C ARG A 430 7.48 11.17 -12.26
N GLU A 431 8.81 11.11 -12.19
CA GLU A 431 9.65 10.54 -13.26
C GLU A 431 9.31 9.06 -13.53
N ALA A 432 9.14 8.26 -12.48
CA ALA A 432 8.74 6.85 -12.62
C ALA A 432 7.35 6.71 -13.25
N VAL A 433 6.39 7.57 -12.89
CA VAL A 433 5.06 7.60 -13.51
C VAL A 433 5.17 7.91 -15.00
N ASP A 434 5.91 8.95 -15.38
CA ASP A 434 6.12 9.33 -16.78
C ASP A 434 6.78 8.19 -17.59
N GLU A 435 7.74 7.47 -17.01
CA GLU A 435 8.36 6.30 -17.64
C GLU A 435 7.35 5.17 -17.87
N THR A 436 6.49 4.89 -16.88
CA THR A 436 5.45 3.87 -17.05
C THR A 436 4.43 4.25 -18.11
N GLU A 437 4.10 5.54 -18.26
CA GLU A 437 3.21 6.02 -19.32
C GLU A 437 3.85 5.87 -20.70
N ARG A 438 5.12 6.24 -20.85
CA ARG A 438 5.88 6.03 -22.10
C ARG A 438 5.94 4.55 -22.50
N LEU A 439 6.16 3.65 -21.54
CA LEU A 439 6.15 2.20 -21.79
C LEU A 439 4.76 1.71 -22.22
N LYS A 440 3.69 2.17 -21.57
CA LYS A 440 2.31 1.84 -21.95
C LYS A 440 1.99 2.27 -23.38
N ASP A 441 2.41 3.46 -23.80
CA ASP A 441 2.17 3.95 -25.15
C ASP A 441 2.98 3.21 -26.22
N ARG A 442 4.20 2.78 -25.91
CA ARG A 442 4.98 1.89 -26.76
C ARG A 442 4.29 0.53 -26.93
N VAL A 443 3.85 -0.09 -25.84
CA VAL A 443 3.12 -1.37 -25.87
C VAL A 443 1.84 -1.24 -26.68
N ARG A 444 1.05 -0.17 -26.49
CA ARG A 444 -0.15 0.09 -27.30
C ARG A 444 0.16 0.19 -28.79
N THR A 445 1.25 0.88 -29.14
CA THR A 445 1.69 1.03 -30.53
C THR A 445 2.10 -0.32 -31.14
N ASP A 446 2.85 -1.13 -30.39
CA ASP A 446 3.30 -2.44 -30.86
C ASP A 446 2.13 -3.45 -30.97
N ILE A 447 1.17 -3.43 -30.05
CA ILE A 447 -0.08 -4.21 -30.17
C ILE A 447 -0.85 -3.84 -31.44
N ARG A 448 -0.96 -2.55 -31.78
CA ARG A 448 -1.61 -2.12 -33.03
C ARG A 448 -0.85 -2.64 -34.25
N LYS A 449 0.48 -2.58 -34.26
CA LYS A 449 1.31 -3.13 -35.35
C LYS A 449 1.12 -4.65 -35.49
N ILE A 450 1.07 -5.38 -34.38
CA ILE A 450 0.81 -6.83 -34.38
C ILE A 450 -0.55 -7.12 -35.01
N ARG A 451 -1.62 -6.44 -34.58
CA ARG A 451 -2.96 -6.62 -35.15
C ARG A 451 -3.04 -6.32 -36.65
N VAL A 452 -2.32 -5.29 -37.12
CA VAL A 452 -2.24 -4.99 -38.56
C VAL A 452 -1.53 -6.13 -39.30
N ARG A 453 -0.38 -6.59 -38.79
CA ARG A 453 0.35 -7.72 -39.38
C ARG A 453 -0.46 -9.02 -39.37
N GLU A 454 -1.22 -9.29 -38.31
CA GLU A 454 -2.11 -10.46 -38.23
C GLU A 454 -3.18 -10.40 -39.32
N LYS A 455 -3.87 -9.27 -39.48
CA LYS A 455 -4.86 -9.08 -40.57
C LYS A 455 -4.24 -9.21 -41.95
N GLU A 456 -3.03 -8.70 -42.15
CA GLU A 456 -2.29 -8.87 -43.43
C GLU A 456 -1.97 -10.34 -43.71
N LEU A 457 -1.54 -11.10 -42.69
CA LEU A 457 -1.25 -12.52 -42.83
C LEU A 457 -2.52 -13.35 -43.07
N GLU A 458 -3.62 -13.04 -42.38
CA GLU A 458 -4.92 -13.67 -42.61
C GLU A 458 -5.41 -13.44 -44.04
N ASN A 459 -5.35 -12.21 -44.54
CA ASN A 459 -5.71 -11.88 -45.92
C ASN A 459 -4.84 -12.64 -46.93
N ARG A 460 -3.52 -12.72 -46.70
CA ARG A 460 -2.63 -13.51 -47.57
C ARG A 460 -2.98 -14.99 -47.57
N LEU A 461 -3.31 -15.57 -46.41
CA LEU A 461 -3.75 -16.96 -46.32
C LEU A 461 -5.09 -17.17 -47.04
N GLU A 462 -6.01 -16.22 -46.95
CA GLU A 462 -7.29 -16.27 -47.66
C GLU A 462 -7.10 -16.25 -49.18
N ILE A 463 -6.22 -15.37 -49.69
CA ILE A 463 -5.89 -15.30 -51.12
C ILE A 463 -5.26 -16.62 -51.59
N ILE A 464 -4.26 -17.14 -50.88
CA ILE A 464 -3.60 -18.40 -51.25
C ILE A 464 -4.59 -19.57 -51.25
N LYS A 465 -5.51 -19.63 -50.28
CA LYS A 465 -6.57 -20.64 -50.26
C LYS A 465 -7.46 -20.54 -51.50
N LYS A 466 -7.95 -19.34 -51.84
CA LYS A 466 -8.78 -19.11 -53.04
C LYS A 466 -8.05 -19.47 -54.34
N ASP A 467 -6.77 -19.12 -54.46
CA ASP A 467 -5.94 -19.46 -55.63
C ASP A 467 -5.74 -20.98 -55.74
N SER A 468 -5.49 -21.66 -54.62
CA SER A 468 -5.35 -23.12 -54.58
C SER A 468 -6.65 -23.84 -54.92
N GLU A 469 -7.78 -23.33 -54.43
CA GLU A 469 -9.12 -23.84 -54.75
C GLU A 469 -9.45 -23.65 -56.22
N ALA A 470 -9.18 -22.46 -56.79
CA ALA A 470 -9.34 -22.19 -58.21
C ALA A 470 -8.46 -23.12 -59.06
N LEU A 471 -7.20 -23.34 -58.68
CA LEU A 471 -6.29 -24.25 -59.37
C LEU A 471 -6.78 -25.70 -59.31
N LEU A 472 -7.26 -26.17 -58.16
CA LEU A 472 -7.87 -27.50 -58.03
C LEU A 472 -9.11 -27.61 -58.92
N GLY A 473 -10.01 -26.62 -58.92
CA GLY A 473 -11.17 -26.59 -59.80
C GLY A 473 -10.80 -26.67 -61.29
N THR A 474 -9.75 -25.97 -61.73
CA THR A 474 -9.28 -26.10 -63.14
C THR A 474 -8.73 -27.50 -63.44
N ARG A 475 -8.03 -28.14 -62.51
CA ARG A 475 -7.51 -29.51 -62.65
C ARG A 475 -8.64 -30.53 -62.67
N GLU A 476 -9.63 -30.39 -61.80
CA GLU A 476 -10.82 -31.25 -61.73
C GLU A 476 -11.63 -31.17 -63.02
N ASN A 477 -11.89 -29.96 -63.53
CA ASN A 477 -12.57 -29.76 -64.81
C ASN A 477 -11.82 -30.47 -65.95
N LYS A 478 -10.48 -30.36 -65.98
CA LYS A 478 -9.66 -31.05 -66.97
C LYS A 478 -9.70 -32.58 -66.82
N ILE A 479 -9.72 -33.10 -65.59
CA ILE A 479 -9.90 -34.54 -65.33
C ILE A 479 -11.25 -35.00 -65.86
N VAL A 480 -12.33 -34.25 -65.60
CA VAL A 480 -13.68 -34.58 -66.09
C VAL A 480 -13.74 -34.55 -67.62
N GLU A 481 -13.14 -33.56 -68.26
CA GLU A 481 -13.05 -33.50 -69.73
C GLU A 481 -12.26 -34.67 -70.32
N LEU A 482 -11.12 -35.02 -69.71
CA LEU A 482 -10.32 -36.17 -70.14
C LEU A 482 -11.08 -37.49 -69.95
N LYS A 483 -11.82 -37.64 -68.84
CA LYS A 483 -12.71 -38.80 -68.62
C LYS A 483 -13.78 -38.88 -69.71
N ARG A 484 -14.50 -37.79 -70.00
CA ARG A 484 -15.49 -37.75 -71.09
C ARG A 484 -14.89 -38.13 -72.45
N LYS A 485 -13.65 -37.69 -72.74
CA LYS A 485 -12.94 -38.09 -73.98
C LYS A 485 -12.57 -39.56 -73.98
N LEU A 486 -12.15 -40.10 -72.84
CA LEU A 486 -11.84 -41.52 -72.65
C LEU A 486 -13.09 -42.36 -72.89
N ASP A 487 -14.24 -42.00 -72.29
CA ASP A 487 -15.52 -42.68 -72.48
C ASP A 487 -15.94 -42.71 -73.97
N VAL A 488 -15.71 -41.61 -74.71
CA VAL A 488 -15.96 -41.54 -76.16
C VAL A 488 -15.03 -42.46 -76.94
N PHE A 489 -13.75 -42.54 -76.55
CA PHE A 489 -12.80 -43.45 -77.20
C PHE A 489 -13.13 -44.91 -76.92
N GLU A 490 -13.54 -45.26 -75.70
CA GLU A 490 -14.01 -46.61 -75.33
C GLU A 490 -15.21 -47.00 -76.20
N PHE A 491 -16.21 -46.13 -76.29
CA PHE A 491 -17.37 -46.36 -77.15
C PHE A 491 -16.99 -46.59 -78.62
N ASN A 492 -16.07 -45.79 -79.16
CA ASN A 492 -15.60 -45.96 -80.54
C ASN A 492 -14.83 -47.27 -80.72
N MET A 493 -14.01 -47.68 -79.75
CA MET A 493 -13.30 -48.96 -79.80
C MET A 493 -14.28 -50.14 -79.78
N ASP A 494 -15.29 -50.10 -78.91
CA ASP A 494 -16.31 -51.14 -78.85
C ASP A 494 -17.13 -51.20 -80.14
N LEU A 495 -17.45 -50.05 -80.74
CA LEU A 495 -18.09 -49.99 -82.05
C LEU A 495 -17.21 -50.62 -83.14
N MET A 496 -15.90 -50.36 -83.15
CA MET A 496 -14.97 -50.96 -84.12
C MET A 496 -14.81 -52.46 -83.89
N ARG A 497 -14.79 -52.93 -82.63
CA ARG A 497 -14.80 -54.36 -82.30
C ARG A 497 -16.07 -55.03 -82.79
N ASP A 498 -17.23 -54.41 -82.61
CA ASP A 498 -18.51 -54.90 -83.10
C ASP A 498 -18.57 -54.95 -84.63
N GLN A 499 -17.98 -53.97 -85.31
CA GLN A 499 -17.84 -54.00 -86.77
C GLN A 499 -16.92 -55.15 -87.20
N TYR A 500 -15.77 -55.31 -86.54
CA TYR A 500 -14.82 -56.38 -86.83
C TYR A 500 -15.42 -57.77 -86.60
N THR A 501 -16.17 -57.99 -85.52
CA THR A 501 -16.85 -59.27 -85.27
C THR A 501 -17.92 -59.54 -86.31
N LYS A 502 -18.72 -58.54 -86.71
CA LYS A 502 -19.68 -58.66 -87.81
C LYS A 502 -18.99 -59.00 -89.14
N GLU A 503 -17.89 -58.33 -89.46
CA GLU A 503 -17.11 -58.64 -90.66
C GLU A 503 -16.50 -60.03 -90.61
N LYS A 504 -15.97 -60.46 -89.46
CA LYS A 504 -15.44 -61.81 -89.24
C LYS A 504 -16.53 -62.88 -89.39
N GLU A 505 -17.72 -62.65 -88.84
CA GLU A 505 -18.88 -63.52 -89.03
C GLU A 505 -19.33 -63.55 -90.50
N ASN A 506 -19.34 -62.40 -91.18
CA ASN A 506 -19.66 -62.33 -92.60
C ASN A 506 -18.62 -63.10 -93.42
N LEU A 507 -17.33 -62.93 -93.11
CA LEU A 507 -16.22 -63.63 -93.74
C LEU A 507 -16.32 -65.14 -93.48
N ALA A 508 -16.70 -65.57 -92.28
CA ALA A 508 -17.01 -66.97 -91.98
C ALA A 508 -18.19 -67.49 -92.82
N LYS A 509 -19.29 -66.73 -92.94
CA LYS A 509 -20.42 -67.08 -93.81
C LYS A 509 -20.00 -67.19 -95.28
N TYR A 510 -19.14 -66.31 -95.77
CA TYR A 510 -18.60 -66.38 -97.13
C TYR A 510 -17.65 -67.57 -97.30
N LYS A 511 -16.79 -67.86 -96.33
CA LYS A 511 -15.95 -69.06 -96.31
C LYS A 511 -16.79 -70.34 -96.31
N ASP A 512 -17.87 -70.41 -95.55
CA ASP A 512 -18.80 -71.55 -95.56
C ASP A 512 -19.50 -71.70 -96.91
N ARG A 513 -19.96 -70.59 -97.51
CA ARG A 513 -20.54 -70.59 -98.86
C ARG A 513 -19.52 -71.01 -99.90
N PHE A 514 -18.30 -70.51 -99.81
CA PHE A 514 -17.20 -70.86 -100.70
C PHE A 514 -16.78 -72.31 -100.52
N SER A 515 -16.75 -72.83 -99.29
CA SER A 515 -16.48 -74.23 -98.99
C SER A 515 -17.57 -75.14 -99.58
N LYS A 516 -18.85 -74.78 -99.42
CA LYS A 516 -19.98 -75.48 -100.07
C LYS A 516 -19.90 -75.42 -101.60
N ALA A 517 -19.58 -74.25 -102.17
CA ALA A 517 -19.41 -74.08 -103.61
C ALA A 517 -18.20 -74.86 -104.13
N SER A 518 -17.06 -74.82 -103.43
CA SER A 518 -15.86 -75.59 -103.73
C SER A 518 -16.11 -77.09 -103.63
N GLN A 519 -16.88 -77.55 -102.63
CA GLN A 519 -17.31 -78.93 -102.50
C GLN A 519 -18.26 -79.33 -103.63
N ALA A 520 -19.21 -78.46 -104.02
CA ALA A 520 -20.08 -78.69 -105.17
C ALA A 520 -19.29 -78.73 -106.49
N VAL A 521 -18.30 -77.85 -106.68
CA VAL A 521 -17.35 -77.88 -107.81
C VAL A 521 -16.47 -79.12 -107.76
N ARG A 522 -16.06 -79.61 -106.58
CA ARG A 522 -15.29 -80.86 -106.43
C ARG A 522 -16.16 -82.09 -106.73
N VAL A 523 -17.45 -82.06 -106.40
CA VAL A 523 -18.42 -83.10 -106.78
C VAL A 523 -18.70 -83.03 -108.29
N ALA A 524 -18.92 -81.84 -108.85
CA ALA A 524 -19.10 -81.64 -110.29
C ALA A 524 -17.83 -82.00 -111.08
N GLY A 525 -16.66 -81.65 -110.53
CA GLY A 525 -15.33 -82.03 -110.99
C GLY A 525 -15.17 -83.54 -110.96
N ARG A 526 -15.52 -84.24 -109.88
CA ARG A 526 -15.58 -85.72 -109.86
C ARG A 526 -16.57 -86.32 -110.85
N ILE A 527 -17.69 -85.66 -111.11
CA ILE A 527 -18.68 -86.10 -112.12
C ILE A 527 -18.14 -85.90 -113.54
N LEU A 528 -17.39 -84.82 -113.79
CA LEU A 528 -16.76 -84.50 -115.09
C LEU A 528 -15.43 -85.26 -115.31
N GLU A 529 -14.63 -85.48 -114.27
CA GLU A 529 -13.41 -86.31 -114.25
C GLU A 529 -13.74 -87.80 -114.21
N GLY A 530 -14.97 -88.17 -113.82
CA GLY A 530 -15.49 -89.53 -113.89
C GLY A 530 -15.61 -90.11 -115.31
N THR A 531 -15.32 -89.31 -116.35
CA THR A 531 -15.26 -89.76 -117.76
C THR A 531 -13.95 -89.45 -118.49
N ALA A 532 -12.95 -88.89 -117.80
CA ALA A 532 -11.61 -88.70 -118.35
C ALA A 532 -10.56 -89.06 -117.29
N GLY A 533 -9.99 -90.26 -117.44
CA GLY A 533 -8.80 -90.63 -116.68
C GLY A 533 -7.69 -89.62 -116.94
N PHE A 534 -7.20 -88.97 -115.90
CA PHE A 534 -5.89 -88.36 -115.91
C PHE A 534 -5.28 -88.32 -114.52
N SER A 535 -3.97 -88.52 -114.55
CA SER A 535 -3.02 -88.85 -113.52
C SER A 535 -2.66 -87.67 -112.61
N GLU A 536 -2.35 -88.02 -111.35
CA GLU A 536 -1.08 -87.63 -110.71
C GLU A 536 -0.74 -86.14 -110.66
N VAL A 537 -1.18 -85.46 -109.58
CA VAL A 537 -0.34 -84.52 -108.80
C VAL A 537 -0.86 -84.53 -107.35
N SER A 538 -0.23 -85.38 -106.54
CA SER A 538 -0.16 -85.21 -105.09
C SER A 538 0.87 -84.12 -104.77
N ASP A 539 0.78 -83.55 -103.57
CA ASP A 539 1.78 -82.69 -102.90
C ASP A 539 1.85 -81.21 -103.32
N GLU A 540 0.97 -80.35 -102.77
CA GLU A 540 1.35 -78.97 -102.40
C GLU A 540 0.38 -78.18 -101.48
N LEU A 541 -0.52 -78.81 -100.73
CA LEU A 541 -1.52 -78.09 -99.90
C LEU A 541 -1.42 -78.31 -98.38
N ALA A 542 -0.27 -78.76 -97.88
CA ALA A 542 -0.02 -78.96 -96.45
C ALA A 542 0.78 -77.83 -95.76
N SER A 543 1.01 -76.68 -96.40
CA SER A 543 1.87 -75.61 -95.87
C SER A 543 1.13 -74.37 -95.32
N VAL A 544 -0.21 -74.37 -95.22
CA VAL A 544 -0.98 -73.20 -94.76
C VAL A 544 -1.46 -73.30 -93.30
N GLU A 545 -1.31 -74.46 -92.64
CA GLU A 545 -1.72 -74.63 -91.23
C GLU A 545 -0.67 -74.18 -90.19
N VAL A 546 0.50 -73.69 -90.62
CA VAL A 546 1.55 -73.20 -89.68
C VAL A 546 1.40 -71.71 -89.33
N ALA A 547 0.64 -70.92 -90.11
CA ALA A 547 0.48 -69.49 -89.82
C ALA A 547 -0.47 -69.19 -88.64
N ASP A 548 -1.43 -70.07 -88.34
CA ASP A 548 -2.39 -69.87 -87.23
C ASP A 548 -1.80 -70.23 -85.84
N GLN A 549 -0.58 -70.78 -85.78
CA GLN A 549 0.10 -71.10 -84.51
C GLN A 549 1.04 -70.00 -84.01
N GLU A 550 1.65 -69.19 -84.89
CA GLU A 550 2.50 -68.07 -84.47
C GLU A 550 1.69 -66.90 -83.87
N ASP A 551 0.48 -66.64 -84.37
CA ASP A 551 -0.39 -65.58 -83.83
C ASP A 551 -0.90 -65.89 -82.41
N LYS A 552 -1.10 -67.17 -82.06
CA LYS A 552 -1.49 -67.58 -80.71
C LYS A 552 -0.34 -67.53 -79.69
N GLU A 553 0.90 -67.61 -80.15
CA GLU A 553 2.07 -67.49 -79.27
C GLU A 553 2.45 -66.03 -79.01
N ALA A 554 2.19 -65.12 -79.96
CA ALA A 554 2.32 -63.68 -79.76
C ALA A 554 1.27 -63.10 -78.80
N GLU A 555 0.00 -63.55 -78.88
CA GLU A 555 -1.08 -63.09 -78.00
C GLU A 555 -0.87 -63.52 -76.53
N LYS A 556 -0.22 -64.67 -76.29
CA LYS A 556 0.12 -65.15 -74.94
C LYS A 556 1.33 -64.46 -74.31
N LYS A 557 2.07 -63.66 -75.09
CA LYS A 557 3.26 -62.91 -74.64
C LYS A 557 2.96 -61.42 -74.37
N ALA A 558 1.77 -60.95 -74.73
CA ALA A 558 1.33 -59.56 -74.59
C ALA A 558 0.24 -59.32 -73.53
N MET A 559 -0.38 -60.39 -73.02
CA MET A 559 -0.98 -60.40 -71.67
C MET A 559 0.11 -60.69 -70.64
#